data_AF-A0A151E5L2-F1
#
_entry.id   AF-A0A151E5L2-F1
#
_cell.length_a   1.000
_cell.length_b   1.000
_cell.length_c   1.000
_cell.angle_alpha   90.00
_cell.angle_beta   90.00
_cell.angle_gamma   90.00
#
_symmetry.space_group_name_H-M   'P 1'
#
loop_
_entity.id
_entity.type
_entity.pdbx_description
1 polymer ?
#
loop_
_entity_poly.entity_id
_entity_poly.type
_entity_poly.pdbx_seq_one_letter_code
_entity_poly.pdbx_strand_id
1 'polypeptide(L)'
;MIYKKKKNKESYHARRKNVFDTLCEFGVSIGLSKRIIYRYPLNLLEKLIQETKDRQSVTPADYFLNGLKRSRMQYGDYRKRDRKKKKREF
;
A
#
# COMPACT_ATOMS: atom_id res chain seq x y z
N MET A 1 18.75 25.48 -3.46
CA MET A 1 18.64 24.30 -4.35
C MET A 1 17.71 23.28 -3.72
N ILE A 2 16.46 23.17 -4.22
CA ILE A 2 15.54 22.13 -3.76
C ILE A 2 15.87 20.85 -4.54
N TYR A 3 16.57 19.90 -3.91
CA TYR A 3 16.89 18.60 -4.51
C TYR A 3 15.60 17.82 -4.78
N LYS A 4 15.09 17.93 -6.01
CA LYS A 4 13.98 17.12 -6.52
C LYS A 4 14.52 15.70 -6.75
N LYS A 5 14.52 14.86 -5.69
CA LYS A 5 14.91 13.44 -5.74
C LYS A 5 14.18 12.79 -6.93
N LYS A 6 14.89 12.48 -8.01
CA LYS A 6 14.40 11.62 -9.09
C LYS A 6 13.99 10.30 -8.44
N LYS A 7 12.69 10.07 -8.28
CA LYS A 7 12.18 8.77 -7.85
C LYS A 7 12.58 7.76 -8.92
N ASN A 8 13.63 6.97 -8.66
CA ASN A 8 14.06 5.87 -9.52
C ASN A 8 12.83 5.01 -9.85
N LYS A 9 12.38 5.04 -11.11
CA LYS A 9 11.20 4.27 -11.56
C LYS A 9 11.41 2.77 -11.37
N GLU A 10 12.64 2.29 -11.51
CA GLU A 10 13.04 0.91 -11.24
C GLU A 10 12.74 0.50 -9.79
N SER A 11 13.02 1.39 -8.82
CA SER A 11 12.67 1.16 -7.41
C SER A 11 11.16 1.05 -7.21
N TYR A 12 10.35 1.83 -7.92
CA TYR A 12 8.89 1.78 -7.78
C TYR A 12 8.32 0.45 -8.27
N HIS A 13 8.77 -0.03 -9.43
CA HIS A 13 8.31 -1.31 -9.98
C HIS A 13 8.76 -2.49 -9.11
N ALA A 14 10.01 -2.48 -8.63
CA ALA A 14 10.50 -3.49 -7.70
C ALA A 14 9.70 -3.52 -6.40
N ARG A 15 9.45 -2.35 -5.78
CA ARG A 15 8.63 -2.23 -4.55
C ARG A 15 7.20 -2.73 -4.78
N ARG A 16 6.59 -2.37 -5.90
CA ARG A 16 5.24 -2.82 -6.26
C ARG A 16 5.18 -4.33 -6.43
N LYS A 17 6.19 -4.95 -7.04
CA LYS A 17 6.30 -6.39 -7.21
C LYS A 17 6.45 -7.07 -5.83
N ASN A 18 7.36 -6.59 -5.00
CA ASN A 18 7.56 -7.13 -3.64
C ASN A 18 6.29 -7.09 -2.81
N VAL A 19 5.54 -5.97 -2.85
CA VAL A 19 4.24 -5.87 -2.17
C VAL A 19 3.25 -6.89 -2.73
N PHE A 20 3.19 -7.07 -4.05
CA PHE A 20 2.31 -8.06 -4.67
C PHE A 20 2.64 -9.49 -4.23
N ASP A 21 3.91 -9.86 -4.31
CA ASP A 21 4.39 -11.20 -3.95
C ASP A 21 4.12 -11.48 -2.47
N THR A 22 4.41 -10.52 -1.59
CA THR A 22 4.15 -10.67 -0.14
C THR A 22 2.67 -10.82 0.18
N LEU A 23 1.79 -10.12 -0.55
CA LEU A 23 0.33 -10.29 -0.36
C LEU A 23 -0.12 -11.69 -0.78
N CYS A 24 0.43 -12.22 -1.86
CA CYS A 24 0.17 -13.59 -2.27
C CYS A 24 0.67 -14.62 -1.24
N GLU A 25 1.87 -14.41 -0.67
CA GLU A 25 2.41 -15.23 0.43
C GLU A 25 1.52 -15.21 1.67
N PHE A 26 0.91 -14.06 2.00
CA PHE A 26 -0.04 -13.95 3.09
C PHE A 26 -1.37 -14.70 2.85
N GLY A 27 -1.61 -15.19 1.63
CA GLY A 27 -2.85 -15.88 1.25
C GLY A 27 -3.90 -14.96 0.60
N VAL A 28 -3.51 -13.74 0.20
CA VAL A 28 -4.42 -12.83 -0.51
C VAL A 28 -4.51 -13.20 -1.98
N SER A 29 -5.72 -13.37 -2.50
CA SER A 29 -5.93 -13.72 -3.91
C SER A 29 -5.31 -12.69 -4.87
N ILE A 30 -4.77 -13.18 -5.99
CA ILE A 30 -4.10 -12.37 -7.04
C ILE A 30 -4.96 -11.17 -7.48
N GLY A 31 -6.26 -11.40 -7.67
CA GLY A 31 -7.20 -10.35 -8.08
C GLY A 31 -7.35 -9.25 -7.02
N LEU A 32 -7.43 -9.64 -5.74
CA LEU A 32 -7.52 -8.70 -4.63
C LEU A 32 -6.20 -7.94 -4.44
N SER A 33 -5.06 -8.62 -4.50
CA SER A 33 -3.72 -8.01 -4.39
C SER A 33 -3.50 -6.92 -5.45
N LYS A 34 -3.86 -7.19 -6.71
CA LYS A 34 -3.83 -6.19 -7.79
C LYS A 34 -4.69 -4.97 -7.46
N ARG A 35 -5.90 -5.19 -6.94
CA ARG A 35 -6.85 -4.11 -6.58
C ARG A 35 -6.35 -3.27 -5.41
N ILE A 36 -5.75 -3.90 -4.40
CA ILE A 36 -5.17 -3.23 -3.23
C ILE A 36 -4.02 -2.31 -3.66
N ILE A 37 -3.07 -2.84 -4.42
CA ILE A 37 -1.91 -2.08 -4.91
C ILE A 37 -2.34 -0.88 -5.77
N TYR A 38 -3.42 -1.04 -6.55
CA TYR A 38 -3.96 0.04 -7.37
C TYR A 38 -4.71 1.11 -6.57
N ARG A 39 -5.26 0.76 -5.40
CA ARG A 39 -6.11 1.65 -4.60
C ARG A 39 -5.34 2.42 -3.53
N TYR A 40 -4.33 1.79 -2.94
CA TYR A 40 -3.62 2.33 -1.78
C TYR A 40 -2.19 2.76 -2.14
N PRO A 41 -1.61 3.75 -1.43
CA PRO A 41 -0.23 4.15 -1.64
C PRO A 41 0.73 3.04 -1.18
N LEU A 42 1.78 2.77 -1.97
CA LEU A 42 2.76 1.71 -1.67
C LEU A 42 3.38 1.83 -0.27
N ASN A 43 3.73 3.04 0.18
CA ASN A 43 4.30 3.25 1.51
C ASN A 43 3.38 2.75 2.64
N LEU A 44 2.07 2.89 2.50
CA LEU A 44 1.11 2.38 3.49
C LEU A 44 1.09 0.84 3.47
N LEU A 45 1.10 0.26 2.28
CA LEU A 45 1.08 -1.20 2.11
C LEU A 45 2.33 -1.83 2.70
N GLU A 46 3.51 -1.26 2.44
CA GLU A 46 4.77 -1.71 3.02
C GLU A 46 4.77 -1.63 4.55
N LYS A 47 4.25 -0.54 5.12
CA LYS A 47 4.15 -0.39 6.57
C LYS A 47 3.25 -1.47 7.18
N LEU A 48 2.07 -1.70 6.59
CA LEU A 48 1.14 -2.74 7.07
C LEU A 48 1.71 -4.14 6.90
N ILE A 49 2.46 -4.41 5.83
CA ILE A 49 3.18 -5.67 5.64
C ILE A 49 4.18 -5.88 6.76
N GLN A 50 4.98 -4.86 7.10
CA GLN A 50 5.97 -4.94 8.17
C GLN A 50 5.29 -5.23 9.51
N GLU A 51 4.24 -4.48 9.86
CA GLU A 51 3.45 -4.70 11.09
C GLU A 51 2.85 -6.12 11.16
N THR A 52 2.48 -6.69 10.01
CA THR A 52 1.94 -8.06 9.92
C THR A 52 3.04 -9.09 10.14
N LYS A 53 4.24 -8.89 9.56
CA LYS A 53 5.42 -9.75 9.75
C LYS A 53 5.90 -9.73 11.19
N ASP A 54 6.02 -8.54 11.78
CA ASP A 54 6.51 -8.36 13.15
C ASP A 54 5.62 -9.05 14.18
N ARG A 55 4.30 -9.10 13.94
CA ARG A 55 3.35 -9.78 14.82
C ARG A 55 3.28 -11.29 14.64
N GLN A 56 3.88 -11.85 13.58
CA GLN A 56 3.80 -13.29 13.26
C GLN A 56 2.37 -13.84 13.38
N SER A 57 1.41 -13.15 12.77
CA SER A 57 0.00 -13.54 12.89
C SER A 57 -0.24 -14.93 12.29
N VAL A 58 -1.02 -15.77 12.97
CA VAL A 58 -1.48 -17.07 12.48
C VAL A 58 -2.27 -16.93 11.16
N THR A 59 -2.94 -15.79 10.95
CA THR A 59 -3.67 -15.45 9.72
C THR A 59 -3.20 -14.10 9.16
N PRO A 60 -2.05 -14.07 8.46
CA PRO A 60 -1.45 -12.84 7.95
C PRO A 60 -2.37 -12.02 7.03
N ALA A 61 -3.12 -12.69 6.15
CA ALA A 61 -4.08 -12.02 5.26
C ALA A 61 -5.17 -11.26 6.04
N ASP A 62 -5.79 -11.89 7.03
CA ASP A 62 -6.87 -11.27 7.79
C ASP A 62 -6.37 -10.08 8.61
N TYR A 63 -5.19 -10.23 9.24
CA TYR A 63 -4.57 -9.14 9.98
C TYR A 63 -4.28 -7.94 9.08
N PHE A 64 -3.67 -8.19 7.91
CA PHE A 64 -3.37 -7.16 6.93
C PHE A 64 -4.64 -6.46 6.41
N LEU A 65 -5.68 -7.22 6.05
CA LEU A 65 -6.95 -6.68 5.56
C LEU A 65 -7.68 -5.86 6.63
N ASN A 66 -7.60 -6.27 7.89
CA ASN A 66 -8.10 -5.50 9.02
C ASN A 66 -7.35 -4.17 9.20
N GLY A 67 -6.02 -4.17 9.03
CA GLY A 67 -5.20 -2.96 8.97
C GLY A 67 -5.64 -2.00 7.86
N LEU A 68 -5.90 -2.52 6.66
CA LEU A 68 -6.45 -1.74 5.54
C LEU A 68 -7.84 -1.16 5.84
N LYS A 69 -8.72 -1.94 6.47
CA LYS A 69 -10.06 -1.48 6.86
C LYS A 69 -9.97 -0.32 7.85
N ARG A 70 -9.12 -0.44 8.88
CA ARG A 70 -8.87 0.65 9.86
C ARG A 70 -8.31 1.90 9.21
N SER A 71 -7.29 1.73 8.36
CA SER A 71 -6.72 2.84 7.58
C SER A 71 -7.77 3.55 6.72
N ARG A 72 -8.63 2.79 6.03
CA ARG A 72 -9.72 3.36 5.24
C ARG A 72 -10.75 4.10 6.10
N MET A 73 -11.04 3.65 7.32
CA MET A 73 -11.94 4.36 8.23
C MET A 73 -11.33 5.69 8.70
N GLN A 74 -10.06 5.69 9.09
CA GLN A 74 -9.37 6.88 9.60
C GLN A 74 -9.10 7.91 8.50
N TYR A 75 -8.69 7.45 7.32
CA TYR A 75 -8.23 8.32 6.25
C TYR A 75 -9.23 8.46 5.08
N GLY A 76 -10.29 7.67 5.05
CA GLY A 76 -11.22 7.64 3.92
C GLY A 76 -10.57 7.09 2.63
N ASP A 77 -11.14 7.46 1.49
CA ASP A 77 -10.62 6.98 0.20
C ASP A 77 -9.37 7.77 -0.24
N TYR A 78 -8.21 7.11 -0.21
CA TYR A 78 -6.93 7.68 -0.63
C TYR A 78 -6.96 8.24 -2.06
N ARG A 79 -7.75 7.68 -2.98
CA ARG A 79 -7.90 8.23 -4.34
C ARG A 79 -8.57 9.59 -4.37
N LYS A 80 -9.55 9.80 -3.50
CA LYS A 80 -10.24 11.10 -3.40
C LYS A 80 -9.29 12.16 -2.82
N ARG A 81 -8.42 11.79 -1.87
CA ARG A 81 -7.39 12.70 -1.33
C ARG A 81 -6.35 13.09 -2.36
N ASP A 82 -5.81 12.14 -3.11
CA ASP A 82 -4.74 12.41 -4.08
C ASP A 82 -5.24 13.31 -5.23
N ARG A 83 -6.49 13.10 -5.67
CA ARG A 83 -7.18 14.00 -6.61
C ARG A 83 -7.45 15.39 -6.04
N LYS A 84 -7.82 15.51 -4.76
CA LYS A 84 -8.02 16.82 -4.09
C LYS A 84 -6.71 17.58 -3.90
N LYS A 85 -5.59 16.90 -3.62
CA LYS A 85 -4.26 17.53 -3.53
C LYS A 85 -3.86 18.16 -4.87
N LYS A 86 -4.01 17.42 -5.98
CA LYS A 86 -3.72 17.95 -7.33
C LYS A 86 -4.57 19.15 -7.76
N LYS A 87 -5.80 19.29 -7.24
CA LYS A 87 -6.68 20.44 -7.56
C LYS A 87 -6.37 21.72 -6.79
N ARG A 88 -5.56 21.67 -5.73
CA ARG A 88 -5.21 22.83 -4.89
C ARG A 88 -3.84 23.44 -5.23
N GLU A 89 -3.13 22.86 -6.18
CA GLU A 89 -1.81 23.34 -6.65
C GLU A 89 -1.92 24.22 -7.92
N PHE A 90 -3.14 24.65 -8.27
CA PHE A 90 -3.44 25.62 -9.34
C PHE A 90 -4.12 26.84 -8.75
#